data_AF-A0A3B9VX30-F1
#
_entry.id   AF-A0A3B9VX30-F1
#
_cell.length_a   1.000
_cell.length_b   1.000
_cell.length_c   1.000
_cell.angle_alpha   90.00
_cell.angle_beta   90.00
_cell.angle_gamma   90.00
#
_symmetry.space_group_name_H-M   'P 1'
#
loop_
_entity.id
_entity.type
_entity.pdbx_description
1 polymer ?
#
loop_
_entity_poly.entity_id
_entity_poly.type
_entity_poly.pdbx_seq_one_letter_code
_entity_poly.pdbx_strand_id
1 'polypeptide(L)' 'MQYQNWGPQEITAPVRNELPEVPVERGMVLEDAQSGWVGAVTRVEKSGGMHVVALEDRRGKSRSFKLGFGFL' A
#
# COMPACT_ATOMS: atom_id res chain seq x y z
N MET A 1 25.63 -11.82 -9.11
CA MET A 1 25.13 -12.01 -7.74
C MET A 1 26.08 -11.26 -6.82
N GLN A 2 25.62 -10.18 -6.18
CA GLN A 2 26.47 -9.30 -5.36
C GLN A 2 26.37 -9.77 -3.90
N TYR A 3 27.51 -10.11 -3.29
CA TYR A 3 27.63 -10.65 -1.92
C TYR A 3 28.18 -9.62 -0.91
N GLN A 4 28.21 -8.33 -1.29
CA GLN A 4 28.97 -7.28 -0.59
C GLN A 4 28.24 -6.58 0.57
N ASN A 5 26.99 -6.94 0.81
CA ASN A 5 26.08 -6.26 1.73
C ASN A 5 26.07 -6.88 3.15
N TRP A 6 26.91 -7.88 3.41
CA TRP A 6 27.08 -8.49 4.73
C TRP A 6 28.33 -7.94 5.43
N GLY A 7 28.14 -7.16 6.48
CA GLY A 7 29.21 -6.53 7.27
C GLY A 7 28.63 -5.57 8.32
N PRO A 8 29.44 -5.07 9.27
CA PRO A 8 28.99 -4.09 10.26
C PRO A 8 28.38 -2.87 9.57
N GLN A 9 27.11 -2.59 9.85
CA GLN A 9 26.42 -1.42 9.33
C GLN A 9 26.53 -0.30 10.35
N GLU A 10 26.96 0.88 9.90
CA GLU A 10 26.82 2.13 10.65
C GLU A 10 25.30 2.37 10.85
N ILE A 11 24.82 2.26 12.09
CA ILE A 11 23.40 2.40 12.45
C ILE A 11 23.02 3.88 12.65
N THR A 12 23.89 4.79 12.25
CA THR A 12 23.75 6.23 12.42
C THR A 12 22.77 6.80 11.39
N ALA A 13 21.52 6.95 11.85
CA ALA A 13 20.33 7.38 11.13
C ALA A 13 19.91 6.45 9.96
N PRO A 14 18.62 6.07 9.87
CA PRO A 14 18.16 5.20 8.80
C PRO A 14 18.31 5.89 7.45
N VAL A 15 18.86 5.17 6.47
CA VAL A 15 18.84 5.61 5.07
C VAL A 15 17.39 5.79 4.66
N ARG A 16 17.03 6.98 4.17
CA ARG A 16 15.68 7.25 3.68
C ARG A 16 15.46 6.42 2.42
N ASN A 17 14.66 5.36 2.54
CA ASN A 17 14.27 4.56 1.38
C ASN A 17 13.11 5.25 0.66
N GLU A 18 13.23 5.45 -0.65
CA GLU A 18 12.11 5.85 -1.48
C GLU A 18 11.21 4.63 -1.71
N LEU A 19 9.93 4.77 -1.41
CA LEU A 19 8.97 3.69 -1.64
C LEU A 19 8.59 3.66 -3.13
N PRO A 20 8.47 2.48 -3.74
CA PRO A 20 8.05 2.38 -5.13
C PRO A 20 6.62 2.90 -5.28
N GLU A 21 6.40 3.67 -6.35
CA GLU A 21 5.04 4.01 -6.79
C GLU A 21 4.44 2.79 -7.51
N VAL A 22 3.40 2.22 -6.92
CA VAL A 22 2.68 1.07 -7.49
C VAL A 22 1.30 1.55 -7.95
N PRO A 23 0.94 1.42 -9.24
CA PRO A 23 -0.39 1.75 -9.70
C PRO A 23 -1.41 0.79 -9.11
N VAL A 24 -2.56 1.33 -8.70
CA VAL A 24 -3.67 0.49 -8.25
C VAL A 24 -4.44 -0.03 -9.45
N GLU A 25 -4.79 -1.31 -9.42
CA GLU A 25 -5.55 -1.98 -10.47
C GLU A 25 -6.83 -2.61 -9.91
N ARG A 26 -7.89 -2.69 -10.72
CA ARG A 26 -9.11 -3.41 -10.32
C ARG A 26 -8.80 -4.88 -10.11
N GLY A 27 -9.35 -5.45 -9.04
CA GLY A 27 -9.10 -6.83 -8.63
C GLY A 27 -7.80 -7.01 -7.84
N MET A 28 -6.93 -6.00 -7.75
CA MET A 28 -5.78 -6.04 -6.85
C MET A 28 -6.27 -6.23 -5.40
N VAL A 29 -5.66 -7.16 -4.67
CA VAL A 29 -5.97 -7.35 -3.25
C VAL A 29 -4.99 -6.51 -2.45
N LEU A 30 -5.53 -5.66 -1.60
CA LEU A 30 -4.76 -4.75 -0.76
C LEU A 30 -5.15 -4.94 0.70
N GLU A 31 -4.17 -4.81 1.59
CA GLU A 31 -4.39 -4.63 3.01
C GLU A 31 -4.16 -3.18 3.40
N ASP A 32 -5.10 -2.53 4.08
CA ASP A 32 -4.84 -1.27 4.78
C ASP A 32 -4.10 -1.57 6.09
N ALA A 33 -2.83 -1.20 6.17
CA ALA A 33 -1.94 -1.57 7.27
C ALA A 33 -2.36 -1.00 8.63
N GLN A 34 -3.13 0.09 8.65
CA GLN A 34 -3.60 0.70 9.89
C GLN A 34 -4.80 -0.05 10.49
N SER A 35 -5.78 -0.43 9.66
CA SER A 35 -7.00 -1.10 10.10
C SER A 35 -6.97 -2.62 9.99
N GLY A 36 -6.01 -3.18 9.26
CA GLY A 36 -5.94 -4.62 8.92
C GLY A 36 -7.06 -5.05 7.97
N TRP A 37 -7.70 -4.12 7.26
CA TRP A 37 -8.76 -4.44 6.32
C TRP A 37 -8.17 -4.97 5.02
N VAL A 38 -8.59 -6.17 4.61
CA VAL A 38 -8.15 -6.81 3.37
C VAL A 38 -9.31 -6.92 2.39
N GLY A 39 -9.12 -6.47 1.16
CA GLY A 39 -10.13 -6.59 0.12
C GLY A 39 -9.60 -6.36 -1.29
N ALA A 40 -10.40 -6.74 -2.29
CA ALA A 40 -10.10 -6.50 -3.69
C ALA A 40 -10.58 -5.11 -4.13
N VAL A 41 -9.78 -4.44 -4.95
CA VAL A 41 -10.12 -3.13 -5.53
C VAL A 41 -11.30 -3.28 -6.48
N THR A 42 -12.42 -2.62 -6.17
CA THR A 42 -13.61 -2.60 -7.03
C THR A 42 -13.74 -1.28 -7.79
N ARG A 43 -13.30 -0.17 -7.18
CA ARG A 43 -13.41 1.17 -7.76
C ARG A 43 -12.32 2.11 -7.25
N VAL A 44 -11.94 3.07 -8.10
CA VAL A 44 -11.14 4.24 -7.72
C VAL A 44 -11.92 5.49 -8.13
N GLU A 45 -11.98 6.46 -7.23
CA GLU A 45 -12.72 7.71 -7.41
C GLU A 45 -11.86 8.91 -7.07
N LYS A 46 -12.12 10.03 -7.75
CA LYS A 46 -11.61 11.35 -7.33
C LYS A 46 -12.70 12.02 -6.50
N SER A 47 -12.43 12.28 -5.22
CA SER A 47 -13.35 12.93 -4.31
C SER A 47 -12.62 14.00 -3.50
N GLY A 48 -13.14 15.24 -3.50
CA GLY A 48 -12.55 16.35 -2.74
C GLY A 48 -11.08 16.64 -3.06
N GLY A 49 -10.63 16.42 -4.30
CA GLY A 49 -9.23 16.57 -4.70
C GLY A 49 -8.30 15.41 -4.32
N MET A 50 -8.84 14.32 -3.75
CA MET A 50 -8.09 13.12 -3.38
C MET A 50 -8.53 11.92 -4.20
N HIS A 51 -7.63 10.94 -4.38
CA HIS A 51 -8.01 9.63 -4.90
C HIS A 51 -8.41 8.70 -3.75
N VAL A 52 -9.55 8.03 -3.89
CA VAL A 52 -10.10 7.09 -2.92
C VAL A 52 -10.29 5.75 -3.62
N VAL A 53 -9.87 4.67 -2.96
CA VAL A 53 -10.02 3.29 -3.43
C VAL A 53 -11.09 2.59 -2.60
N ALA A 54 -12.00 1.89 -3.26
CA ALA A 54 -12.98 1.02 -2.61
C ALA A 54 -12.49 -0.43 -2.63
N LEU A 55 -12.41 -1.04 -1.45
CA LEU A 55 -12.00 -2.43 -1.24
C LEU A 55 -13.19 -3.26 -0.78
N GLU A 56 -13.44 -4.37 -1.46
CA GLU A 56 -14.47 -5.34 -1.08
C GLU A 56 -13.82 -6.58 -0.45
N ASP A 57 -14.27 -6.94 0.76
CA ASP A 57 -13.81 -8.16 1.43
C ASP A 57 -14.48 -9.41 0.86
N ARG A 58 -14.01 -10.60 1.27
CA ARG A 58 -14.58 -11.89 0.83
C ARG A 58 -16.05 -12.12 1.20
N ARG A 59 -16.62 -11.29 2.07
CA ARG A 59 -18.01 -11.35 2.53
C ARG A 59 -18.88 -10.30 1.82
N GLY A 60 -18.34 -9.61 0.82
CA GLY A 60 -19.04 -8.57 0.05
C GLY A 60 -19.17 -7.25 0.80
N LYS A 61 -18.44 -7.03 1.90
CA LYS A 61 -18.45 -5.72 2.58
C LYS A 61 -17.47 -4.80 1.87
N SER A 62 -17.92 -3.58 1.59
CA SER A 62 -17.09 -2.55 0.95
C SER A 62 -16.67 -1.47 1.95
N ARG A 63 -15.42 -1.04 1.85
CA ARG A 63 -14.86 0.12 2.58
C ARG A 63 -13.96 0.94 1.68
N SER A 64 -13.96 2.25 1.91
CA SER A 64 -13.19 3.21 1.12
C SER A 64 -12.01 3.75 1.91
N PHE A 65 -10.85 3.83 1.24
CA PHE A 65 -9.60 4.30 1.82
C PHE A 65 -8.97 5.36 0.91
N LYS A 66 -8.25 6.32 1.50
CA LYS A 66 -7.48 7.30 0.73
C LYS A 66 -6.27 6.60 0.11
N LEU A 67 -6.03 6.82 -1.18
CA LEU A 67 -4.82 6.32 -1.84
C LEU A 67 -3.57 7.07 -1.35
N GLY A 68 -2.49 6.31 -1.19
CA GLY A 68 -1.21 6.76 -0.64
C GLY A 68 -0.42 5.59 -0.08
N PHE A 69 0.52 5.87 0.82
CA PHE A 69 1.21 4.84 1.58
C PHE A 69 0.28 4.19 2.62
N GLY A 70 0.71 3.05 3.16
CA GLY A 70 -0.04 2.31 4.18
C GLY A 70 -0.82 1.12 3.64
N PHE A 71 -0.49 0.65 2.43
CA PHE A 71 -1.01 -0.60 1.88
C PHE A 71 0.09 -1.66 1.75
N LEU A 72 -0.29 -2.92 1.96
CA LEU A 72 0.52 -4.11 1.69
C LEU A 72 -0.11 -4.95 0.57
#